data_AF-A0A3A8KW13-F1
#
_entry.id   AF-A0A3A8KW13-F1
#
_cell.length_a   1.000
_cell.length_b   1.000
_cell.length_c   1.000
_cell.angle_alpha   90.00
_cell.angle_beta   90.00
_cell.angle_gamma   90.00
#
_symmetry.space_group_name_H-M   'P 1'
#
loop_
_entity.id
_entity.type
_entity.pdbx_description
1 polymer ?
#
loop_
_entity_poly.entity_id
_entity_poly.type
_entity_poly.pdbx_seq_one_letter_code
_entity_poly.pdbx_strand_id
1 'polypeptide(L)'
;MACEFDVASKVQQLRAEVARERELRIRIEARRDGTRAAYERIMALLTGQRGPPPARRVAAPPGDSRSGWVYFIQQGKYGPIKIGWSRAPATRLVSLQTANPAPLTLLATVPGSRMTELQLHEQFAAYRMTGEWFRPVPALICCVRAVVAEFGRPTP
;
A
#
# COMPACT_ATOMS: atom_id res chain seq x y z
N MET A 1 -44.84 -3.20 14.21
CA MET A 1 -43.48 -3.71 14.55
C MET A 1 -42.99 -4.51 13.36
N ALA A 2 -41.83 -4.30 12.76
CA ALA A 2 -40.71 -3.40 12.99
C ALA A 2 -39.98 -3.24 11.65
N CYS A 3 -39.35 -2.10 11.39
CA CYS A 3 -38.18 -2.03 10.52
C CYS A 3 -37.48 -0.70 10.83
N GLU A 4 -36.82 -0.65 11.99
CA GLU A 4 -35.77 0.35 12.17
C GLU A 4 -34.68 0.00 11.15
N PHE A 5 -34.58 0.80 10.10
CA PHE A 5 -33.48 0.73 9.15
C PHE A 5 -32.18 0.87 9.93
N ASP A 6 -31.40 -0.20 10.01
CA ASP A 6 -30.10 -0.17 10.67
C ASP A 6 -29.16 0.77 9.90
N VAL A 7 -29.00 1.97 10.45
CA VAL A 7 -28.11 3.01 9.93
C VAL A 7 -26.68 2.48 9.83
N ALA A 8 -26.26 1.57 10.72
CA ALA A 8 -24.91 1.00 10.70
C ALA A 8 -24.69 0.14 9.45
N SER A 9 -25.62 -0.75 9.11
CA SER A 9 -25.56 -1.58 7.89
C SER A 9 -25.52 -0.74 6.61
N LYS A 10 -26.33 0.33 6.53
CA LYS A 10 -26.35 1.21 5.36
C LYS A 10 -25.06 2.02 5.21
N VAL A 11 -24.48 2.47 6.33
CA VAL A 11 -23.16 3.11 6.36
C VAL A 11 -22.05 2.14 5.93
N GLN A 12 -22.10 0.86 6.33
CA GLN A 12 -21.13 -0.14 5.89
C GLN A 12 -21.23 -0.43 4.38
N GLN A 13 -22.45 -0.55 3.84
CA GLN A 13 -22.68 -0.74 2.41
C GLN A 13 -22.14 0.44 1.58
N LEU A 14 -22.45 1.68 1.98
CA LEU A 14 -21.96 2.89 1.33
C LEU A 14 -20.43 2.99 1.40
N ARG A 15 -19.81 2.64 2.54
CA ARG A 15 -18.35 2.58 2.66
C ARG A 15 -17.72 1.57 1.71
N ALA A 16 -18.32 0.39 1.58
CA ALA A 16 -17.86 -0.65 0.66
C ALA A 16 -18.06 -0.25 -0.81
N GLU A 17 -19.13 0.46 -1.13
CA GLU A 17 -19.38 1.00 -2.47
C GLU A 17 -18.37 2.08 -2.85
N VAL A 18 -18.16 3.06 -1.97
CA VAL A 18 -17.12 4.10 -2.16
C VAL A 18 -15.72 3.49 -2.27
N ALA A 19 -15.42 2.44 -1.49
CA ALA A 19 -14.17 1.69 -1.60
C ALA A 19 -14.01 1.05 -2.99
N ARG A 20 -15.06 0.38 -3.48
CA ARG A 20 -15.08 -0.28 -4.80
C ARG A 20 -14.94 0.72 -5.95
N GLU A 21 -15.63 1.85 -5.88
CA GLU A 21 -15.53 2.91 -6.88
C GLU A 21 -14.12 3.54 -6.91
N ARG A 22 -13.54 3.79 -5.73
CA ARG A 22 -12.15 4.25 -5.61
C ARG A 22 -11.17 3.24 -6.18
N GLU A 23 -11.31 1.96 -5.82
CA GLU A 23 -10.49 0.89 -6.38
C GLU A 23 -10.60 0.81 -7.91
N LEU A 24 -11.82 0.94 -8.45
CA LEU A 24 -12.07 0.89 -9.88
C LEU A 24 -11.41 2.08 -10.59
N ARG A 25 -11.59 3.30 -10.07
CA ARG A 25 -10.98 4.52 -10.61
C ARG A 25 -9.47 4.41 -10.64
N ILE A 26 -8.86 3.98 -9.54
CA ILE A 26 -7.42 3.82 -9.46
C ILE A 26 -6.92 2.68 -10.36
N ARG A 27 -7.68 1.58 -10.52
CA ARG A 27 -7.35 0.53 -11.51
C ARG A 27 -7.38 1.05 -12.94
N ILE A 28 -8.32 1.92 -13.28
CA ILE A 28 -8.42 2.57 -14.60
C ILE A 28 -7.22 3.51 -14.82
N GLU A 29 -6.86 4.32 -13.82
CA GLU A 29 -5.70 5.22 -13.87
C GLU A 29 -4.36 4.45 -13.92
N ALA A 30 -4.20 3.37 -13.14
CA ALA A 30 -3.01 2.53 -13.14
C ALA A 30 -2.77 1.79 -14.46
N ARG A 31 -3.84 1.44 -15.21
CA ARG A 31 -3.73 0.91 -16.58
C ARG A 31 -3.21 1.95 -17.57
N ARG A 32 -3.48 3.24 -17.34
CA ARG A 32 -3.04 4.33 -18.22
C ARG A 32 -1.59 4.75 -17.95
N ASP A 33 -1.17 4.77 -16.69
CA ASP A 33 0.11 5.41 -16.31
C ASP A 33 1.33 4.47 -16.35
N GLY A 34 1.15 3.17 -16.50
CA GLY A 34 2.24 2.21 -16.43
C GLY A 34 2.89 2.14 -15.04
N THR A 35 3.51 1.00 -14.73
CA THR A 35 4.05 0.69 -13.40
C THR A 35 5.14 1.66 -12.90
N ARG A 36 5.72 2.45 -13.80
CA ARG A 36 6.80 3.41 -13.53
C ARG A 36 6.32 4.72 -12.88
N ALA A 37 5.19 5.26 -13.32
CA ALA A 37 4.72 6.57 -12.90
C ALA A 37 4.27 6.64 -11.43
N ALA A 38 3.76 5.54 -10.87
CA ALA A 38 3.37 5.48 -9.46
C ALA A 38 4.59 5.53 -8.52
N TYR A 39 5.65 4.78 -8.85
CA TYR A 39 6.91 4.82 -8.11
C TYR A 39 7.57 6.19 -8.21
N GLU A 40 7.68 6.74 -9.42
CA GLU A 40 8.28 8.07 -9.63
C GLU A 40 7.52 9.16 -8.85
N ARG A 41 6.19 9.11 -8.79
CA ARG A 41 5.38 10.01 -7.97
C ARG A 41 5.67 9.89 -6.48
N ILE A 42 5.69 8.68 -5.93
CA ILE A 42 6.02 8.47 -4.51
C ILE A 42 7.44 8.98 -4.19
N MET A 43 8.41 8.68 -5.06
CA MET A 43 9.79 9.08 -4.85
C MET A 43 9.99 10.59 -5.01
N ALA A 44 9.27 11.24 -5.91
CA ALA A 44 9.27 12.70 -6.03
C ALA A 44 8.73 13.37 -4.74
N LEU A 45 7.68 12.82 -4.13
CA LEU A 45 7.12 13.30 -2.86
C LEU A 45 8.10 13.15 -1.69
N LEU A 46 8.92 12.09 -1.69
CA LEU A 46 9.86 11.80 -0.61
C LEU A 46 11.20 12.56 -0.70
N THR A 47 11.60 13.01 -1.89
CA THR A 47 12.94 13.55 -2.15
C THR A 47 13.00 15.06 -2.32
N GLY A 48 11.85 15.77 -2.32
CA GLY A 48 11.80 17.24 -2.24
C GLY A 48 12.62 18.00 -3.30
N GLN A 49 12.80 17.42 -4.50
CA GLN A 49 13.86 17.74 -5.48
C GLN A 49 15.24 17.14 -5.16
N ARG A 50 15.37 15.85 -5.47
CA ARG A 50 16.45 15.25 -6.28
C ARG A 50 15.93 13.87 -6.65
N GLY A 51 15.95 13.51 -7.92
CA GLY A 51 15.48 12.20 -8.39
C GLY A 51 16.06 11.05 -7.55
N PRO A 52 15.41 9.87 -7.57
CA PRO A 52 15.81 8.75 -6.72
C PRO A 52 17.33 8.54 -6.83
N PRO A 53 18.05 8.29 -5.71
CA PRO A 53 19.44 7.85 -5.80
C PRO A 53 19.46 6.71 -6.80
N PRO A 54 20.41 6.66 -7.76
CA PRO A 54 20.37 5.65 -8.80
C PRO A 54 20.27 4.30 -8.10
N ALA A 55 19.09 3.67 -8.20
CA ALA A 55 18.96 2.26 -7.93
C ALA A 55 20.13 1.65 -8.67
N ARG A 56 21.06 0.99 -7.96
CA ARG A 56 22.10 0.19 -8.61
C ARG A 56 21.41 -0.50 -9.77
N ARG A 57 21.94 -0.40 -11.00
CA ARG A 57 21.34 -1.00 -12.19
C ARG A 57 21.18 -2.51 -11.96
N VAL A 58 20.12 -2.91 -11.29
CA VAL A 58 19.56 -4.23 -11.37
C VAL A 58 18.87 -4.17 -12.70
N ALA A 59 19.42 -4.87 -13.71
CA ALA A 59 18.68 -5.15 -14.92
C ALA A 59 17.30 -5.59 -14.47
N ALA A 60 16.24 -4.90 -14.92
CA ALA A 60 14.89 -5.21 -14.49
C ALA A 60 14.71 -6.73 -14.66
N PRO A 61 14.60 -7.53 -13.58
CA PRO A 61 14.29 -8.94 -13.74
C PRO A 61 12.99 -8.99 -14.57
N PRO A 62 12.75 -10.02 -15.40
CA PRO A 62 11.50 -10.16 -16.15
C PRO A 62 10.35 -10.16 -15.15
N GLY A 63 9.85 -8.95 -14.88
CA GLY A 63 9.18 -8.62 -13.64
C GLY A 63 7.72 -8.70 -13.93
N ASP A 64 7.05 -9.63 -13.26
CA ASP A 64 5.61 -9.85 -13.35
C ASP A 64 4.85 -8.52 -13.46
N SER A 65 4.43 -8.19 -14.69
CA SER A 65 3.79 -6.91 -15.05
C SER A 65 2.35 -6.83 -14.57
N ARG A 66 1.91 -7.82 -13.78
CA ARG A 66 0.59 -7.85 -13.17
C ARG A 66 0.38 -6.60 -12.33
N SER A 67 -0.52 -5.75 -12.83
CA SER A 67 -1.06 -4.60 -12.11
C SER A 67 -1.76 -5.05 -10.83
N GLY A 68 -1.49 -4.35 -9.73
CA GLY A 68 -2.10 -4.57 -8.42
C GLY A 68 -1.78 -3.40 -7.50
N TRP A 69 -1.56 -3.69 -6.23
CA TRP A 69 -1.36 -2.70 -5.19
C TRP A 69 -0.20 -3.08 -4.29
N VAL A 70 0.71 -2.13 -4.05
CA VAL A 70 1.65 -2.23 -2.93
C VAL A 70 0.97 -1.67 -1.70
N TYR A 71 1.04 -2.41 -0.60
CA TYR A 71 0.41 -2.07 0.66
C TYR A 71 1.43 -1.92 1.79
N PHE A 72 1.06 -1.13 2.80
CA PHE A 72 1.80 -0.93 4.03
C PHE A 72 0.93 -1.38 5.20
N ILE A 73 1.27 -2.49 5.86
CA ILE A 73 0.52 -3.02 7.01
C ILE A 73 1.39 -2.90 8.26
N GLN A 74 0.88 -2.28 9.31
CA GLN A 74 1.58 -2.15 10.58
C GLN A 74 1.08 -3.16 11.60
N GLN A 75 2.00 -3.76 12.34
CA GLN A 75 1.68 -4.57 13.52
C GLN A 75 1.61 -3.67 14.76
N GLY A 76 0.47 -3.65 15.45
CA GLY A 76 0.22 -2.78 16.59
C GLY A 76 0.31 -1.29 16.25
N LYS A 77 0.31 -0.43 17.29
CA LYS A 77 0.31 1.03 17.11
C LYS A 77 1.67 1.59 16.67
N TYR A 78 2.76 0.96 17.09
CA TYR A 78 4.14 1.43 16.87
C TYR A 78 5.09 0.31 16.41
N GLY A 79 4.55 -0.84 16.04
CA GLY A 79 5.37 -1.98 15.64
C GLY A 79 5.82 -1.92 14.19
N PRO A 80 6.41 -3.02 13.70
CA PRO A 80 6.99 -3.09 12.37
C PRO A 80 5.94 -2.94 11.27
N ILE A 81 6.39 -2.45 10.12
CA ILE A 81 5.57 -2.25 8.92
C ILE A 81 5.97 -3.27 7.88
N LYS A 82 4.98 -4.02 7.39
CA LYS A 82 5.09 -4.90 6.24
C LYS A 82 4.85 -4.11 4.97
N ILE A 83 5.75 -4.25 4.00
CA ILE A 83 5.56 -3.75 2.63
C ILE A 83 5.32 -4.96 1.74
N GLY A 84 4.17 -5.06 1.09
CA GLY A 84 3.87 -6.21 0.24
C GLY A 84 3.00 -5.85 -0.97
N TRP A 85 2.91 -6.75 -1.95
CA TRP A 85 2.04 -6.58 -3.11
C TRP A 85 0.84 -7.53 -3.11
N SER A 86 -0.34 -7.05 -3.52
CA SER A 86 -1.54 -7.86 -3.71
C SER A 86 -2.49 -7.23 -4.73
N ARG A 87 -3.36 -8.04 -5.34
CA ARG A 87 -4.52 -7.54 -6.10
C ARG A 87 -5.67 -7.08 -5.19
N ALA A 88 -5.70 -7.57 -3.95
CA ALA A 88 -6.70 -7.26 -2.93
C ALA A 88 -6.01 -7.12 -1.56
N PRO A 89 -5.48 -5.92 -1.21
CA PRO A 89 -4.81 -5.69 0.07
C PRO A 89 -5.70 -5.95 1.30
N ALA A 90 -6.99 -5.62 1.24
CA ALA A 90 -7.92 -5.84 2.34
C ALA A 90 -8.09 -7.34 2.66
N THR A 91 -8.33 -8.18 1.63
CA THR A 91 -8.37 -9.63 1.78
C THR A 91 -7.04 -10.18 2.31
N ARG A 92 -5.92 -9.60 1.85
CA ARG A 92 -4.59 -9.99 2.32
C ARG A 92 -4.37 -9.64 3.79
N LEU A 93 -4.86 -8.50 4.27
CA LEU A 93 -4.83 -8.13 5.69
C LEU A 93 -5.56 -9.17 6.54
N VAL A 94 -6.79 -9.54 6.16
CA VAL A 94 -7.59 -10.56 6.86
C VAL A 94 -6.83 -11.88 6.93
N SER A 95 -6.27 -12.34 5.80
CA SER A 95 -5.47 -13.56 5.75
C SER A 95 -4.18 -13.49 6.58
N LEU A 96 -3.53 -12.32 6.67
CA LEU A 96 -2.33 -12.15 7.50
C LEU A 96 -2.68 -12.12 8.99
N GLN A 97 -3.84 -11.58 9.35
CA GLN A 97 -4.29 -11.49 10.74
C GLN A 97 -4.53 -12.87 11.35
N THR A 98 -4.98 -13.87 10.58
CA THR A 98 -5.21 -15.23 11.10
C THR A 98 -3.93 -15.92 11.58
N ALA A 99 -2.77 -15.52 11.04
CA ALA A 99 -1.46 -16.06 11.40
C ALA A 99 -0.63 -15.07 12.25
N ASN A 100 -1.20 -13.94 12.68
CA ASN A 100 -0.52 -12.96 13.52
C ASN A 100 -1.37 -12.64 14.75
N PRO A 101 -0.91 -12.95 15.97
CA PRO A 101 -1.69 -12.67 17.17
C PRO A 101 -1.82 -11.17 17.49
N ALA A 102 -0.90 -10.34 16.99
CA ALA A 102 -0.96 -8.89 17.19
C ALA A 102 -1.86 -8.23 16.14
N PRO A 103 -2.59 -7.15 16.49
CA PRO A 103 -3.49 -6.48 15.57
C PRO A 103 -2.71 -5.87 14.40
N LEU A 104 -3.21 -6.07 13.19
CA LEU A 104 -2.65 -5.53 11.96
C LEU A 104 -3.52 -4.39 11.43
N THR A 105 -2.88 -3.30 11.01
CA THR A 105 -3.57 -2.13 10.44
C THR A 105 -3.02 -1.84 9.05
N LEU A 106 -3.90 -1.77 8.05
CA LEU A 106 -3.55 -1.32 6.72
C LEU A 106 -3.40 0.21 6.72
N LEU A 107 -2.17 0.70 6.64
CA LEU A 107 -1.85 2.12 6.71
C LEU A 107 -2.05 2.83 5.37
N ALA A 108 -1.60 2.21 4.28
CA ALA A 108 -1.59 2.82 2.96
C ALA A 108 -1.58 1.77 1.84
N THR A 109 -2.04 2.18 0.67
CA THR A 109 -1.99 1.38 -0.57
C THR A 109 -1.65 2.29 -1.74
N VAL A 110 -0.80 1.83 -2.65
CA VAL A 110 -0.47 2.51 -3.90
C VAL A 110 -0.65 1.54 -5.08
N PRO A 111 -1.28 1.95 -6.19
CA PRO A 111 -1.24 1.17 -7.42
C PRO A 111 0.21 0.89 -7.85
N GLY A 112 0.50 -0.34 -8.22
CA GLY A 112 1.86 -0.75 -8.60
C GLY A 112 1.96 -2.23 -8.96
N SER A 113 3.18 -2.68 -9.18
CA SER A 113 3.50 -4.09 -9.43
C SER A 113 4.44 -4.63 -8.36
N ARG A 114 4.81 -5.91 -8.48
CA ARG A 114 5.89 -6.51 -7.70
C ARG A 114 7.22 -5.78 -7.87
N MET A 115 7.43 -5.10 -9.00
CA MET A 115 8.62 -4.27 -9.20
C MET A 115 8.61 -3.06 -8.25
N THR A 116 7.47 -2.39 -8.11
CA THR A 116 7.31 -1.25 -7.18
C THR A 116 7.57 -1.69 -5.73
N GLU A 117 7.06 -2.86 -5.34
CA GLU A 117 7.36 -3.48 -4.04
C GLU A 117 8.86 -3.70 -3.86
N LEU A 118 9.52 -4.33 -4.83
CA LEU A 118 10.95 -4.62 -4.79
C LEU A 118 11.79 -3.35 -4.66
N GLN A 119 11.44 -2.29 -5.38
CA GLN A 119 12.13 -1.00 -5.29
C GLN A 119 11.96 -0.35 -3.90
N LEU A 120 10.77 -0.42 -3.29
CA LEU A 120 10.55 0.06 -1.92
C LEU A 120 11.32 -0.78 -0.90
N HIS A 121 11.37 -2.08 -1.12
CA HIS A 121 12.14 -3.04 -0.37
C HIS A 121 13.64 -2.73 -0.39
N GLU A 122 14.20 -2.40 -1.55
CA GLU A 122 15.58 -1.95 -1.72
C GLU A 122 15.82 -0.59 -1.05
N GLN A 123 14.91 0.36 -1.25
CA GLN A 123 15.00 1.70 -0.67
C GLN A 123 15.05 1.67 0.87
N PHE A 124 14.30 0.77 1.50
CA PHE A 124 14.27 0.61 2.95
C PHE A 124 15.07 -0.61 3.45
N ALA A 125 15.96 -1.18 2.64
CA ALA A 125 16.70 -2.41 2.97
C ALA A 125 17.47 -2.30 4.29
N ALA A 126 18.04 -1.12 4.60
CA ALA A 126 18.75 -0.86 5.86
C ALA A 126 17.88 -1.01 7.12
N TYR A 127 16.56 -0.95 6.98
CA TYR A 127 15.58 -1.03 8.06
C TYR A 127 14.78 -2.33 8.04
N ARG A 128 15.08 -3.23 7.10
CA ARG A 128 14.44 -4.56 7.01
C ARG A 128 14.81 -5.39 8.23
N MET A 129 13.82 -6.05 8.82
CA MET A 129 13.97 -6.92 9.98
C MET A 129 14.03 -8.40 9.56
N THR A 130 12.89 -8.95 9.14
CA THR A 130 12.77 -10.33 8.67
C THR A 130 11.71 -10.40 7.59
N GLY A 131 12.01 -11.13 6.50
CA GLY A 131 11.18 -11.17 5.30
C GLY A 131 10.83 -9.77 4.80
N GLU A 132 9.53 -9.48 4.77
CA GLU A 132 8.96 -8.24 4.23
C GLU A 132 8.62 -7.20 5.34
N TRP A 133 9.12 -7.38 6.55
CA TRP A 133 8.87 -6.50 7.70
C TRP A 133 10.02 -5.52 7.93
N PHE A 134 9.70 -4.27 8.21
CA PHE A 134 10.63 -3.15 8.35
C PHE A 134 10.39 -2.39 9.64
N ARG A 135 11.46 -1.81 10.21
CA ARG A 135 11.35 -0.92 11.37
C ARG A 135 10.59 0.36 10.97
N PRO A 136 9.70 0.90 11.82
CA PRO A 136 8.91 2.10 11.53
C PRO A 136 9.74 3.38 11.69
N VAL A 137 10.79 3.53 10.88
CA VAL A 137 11.68 4.70 10.91
C VAL A 137 11.02 5.95 10.31
N PRO A 138 11.45 7.17 10.68
CA PRO A 138 10.83 8.41 10.21
C PRO A 138 10.68 8.49 8.67
N ALA A 139 11.68 8.03 7.91
CA ALA A 139 11.62 8.02 6.45
C ALA A 139 10.48 7.13 5.90
N LEU A 140 10.29 5.94 6.48
CA LEU A 140 9.21 5.03 6.08
C LEU A 140 7.84 5.58 6.51
N ILE A 141 7.74 6.18 7.69
CA ILE A 141 6.51 6.84 8.13
C ILE A 141 6.15 8.03 7.22
N CYS A 142 7.13 8.82 6.80
CA CYS A 142 6.93 9.90 5.83
C CYS A 142 6.47 9.36 4.48
N CYS A 143 7.04 8.25 4.01
CA CYS A 143 6.59 7.55 2.80
C CYS A 143 5.10 7.16 2.91
N VAL A 144 4.72 6.49 4.00
CA VAL A 144 3.32 6.11 4.24
C VAL A 144 2.40 7.33 4.24
N ARG A 145 2.79 8.42 4.91
CA ARG A 145 1.99 9.66 4.93
C ARG A 145 1.84 10.29 3.54
N ALA A 146 2.91 10.31 2.74
CA ALA A 146 2.86 10.79 1.37
C ALA A 146 1.92 9.95 0.51
N VAL A 147 1.97 8.63 0.64
CA VAL A 147 1.04 7.72 -0.05
C VAL A 147 -0.40 7.99 0.38
N VAL A 148 -0.67 8.18 1.67
CA VAL A 148 -2.03 8.50 2.15
C VAL A 148 -2.51 9.86 1.66
N ALA A 149 -1.63 10.86 1.57
CA ALA A 149 -1.99 12.18 1.06
C ALA A 149 -2.38 12.13 -0.42
N GLU A 150 -1.67 11.33 -1.21
CA GLU A 150 -1.89 11.20 -2.66
C GLU A 150 -3.06 10.27 -3.01
N PHE A 151 -3.09 9.07 -2.42
CA PHE A 151 -4.04 8.01 -2.78
C PHE A 151 -5.21 7.85 -1.80
N GLY A 152 -5.20 8.63 -0.72
CA GLY A 152 -6.18 8.54 0.36
C GLY A 152 -5.89 7.41 1.35
N ARG A 153 -6.69 7.36 2.43
CA ARG A 153 -6.63 6.27 3.39
C ARG A 153 -7.27 5.00 2.81
N PRO A 154 -6.68 3.82 3.06
CA PRO A 154 -7.31 2.54 2.74
C PRO A 154 -8.63 2.43 3.49
N THR A 155 -9.66 1.95 2.80
CA THR A 155 -10.91 1.56 3.44
C THR A 155 -10.72 0.21 4.14
N PRO A 156 -11.14 0.07 5.41
CA PRO A 156 -11.09 -1.20 6.13
C PRO A 156 -12.01 -2.25 5.49
#